data_AF-A0A9D2JRM5-F1
#
_entry.id   AF-A0A9D2JRM5-F1
#
_cell.length_a   1.000
_cell.length_b   1.000
_cell.length_c   1.000
_cell.angle_alpha   90.00
_cell.angle_beta   90.00
_cell.angle_gamma   90.00
#
_symmetry.space_group_name_H-M   'P 1'
#
loop_
_entity.id
_entity.type
_entity.pdbx_description
1 polymer ?
#
loop_
_entity_poly.entity_id
_entity_poly.type
_entity_poly.pdbx_seq_one_letter_code
_entity_poly.pdbx_strand_id
1 'polypeptide(L)'
;MRVYFLSEIPCAFFAGGAYLGIVDGFERSAELSPSDGIFCECKATGRMSMSFRFDEDFLFSPPEQIELHFHCGEVAVRLHAMPYADPTMRVVWQTRLNGLLLTLCVQGTVILNMQDGNSFYQIPLPFAFENCRAETAGEHILLEGKGMFALIDQNGKIRILSDGRITERGDAVTAEVPLHDALAHRMRCRYEGGKMTDCTVLSAQEPTQATVALALLESVLAGFDPTPYLAPALVPKAGLLREYLGEFRAVVPLGADRVGLVCPRKPRVFDVRDFRFTLEDGKVSNLAPV
;
A
#
# COMPACT_ATOMS: atom_id res chain seq x y z
N MET A 1 -2.35 -20.52 -17.04
CA MET A 1 -3.00 -20.02 -15.80
C MET A 1 -3.60 -18.67 -16.10
N ARG A 2 -4.70 -18.32 -15.44
CA ARG A 2 -5.25 -16.98 -15.55
C ARG A 2 -4.33 -16.00 -14.84
N VAL A 3 -3.99 -14.92 -15.54
CA VAL A 3 -3.18 -13.82 -15.00
C VAL A 3 -3.97 -12.54 -15.09
N TYR A 4 -4.08 -11.82 -13.97
CA TYR A 4 -4.73 -10.52 -13.88
C TYR A 4 -3.68 -9.42 -13.79
N PHE A 5 -3.87 -8.32 -14.50
CA PHE A 5 -2.97 -7.17 -14.49
C PHE A 5 -3.68 -5.97 -13.88
N LEU A 6 -3.02 -5.35 -12.90
CA LEU A 6 -3.47 -4.18 -12.16
C LEU A 6 -2.36 -3.14 -12.17
N SER A 7 -2.69 -1.86 -12.26
CA SER A 7 -1.71 -0.77 -12.27
C SER A 7 -2.24 0.43 -11.50
N GLU A 8 -1.38 1.09 -10.72
CA GLU A 8 -1.70 2.32 -10.01
C GLU A 8 -2.03 3.50 -10.94
N ILE A 9 -1.53 3.43 -12.17
CA ILE A 9 -1.81 4.42 -13.22
C ILE A 9 -2.29 3.72 -14.49
N PRO A 10 -3.18 4.36 -15.28
CA PRO A 10 -3.62 3.80 -16.55
C PRO A 10 -2.45 3.51 -17.49
N CYS A 11 -2.37 2.28 -18.01
CA CYS A 11 -1.32 1.87 -18.93
C CYS A 11 -1.84 0.90 -20.01
N ALA A 12 -1.29 0.98 -21.22
CA ALA A 12 -1.50 0.01 -22.29
C ALA A 12 -0.70 -1.27 -22.00
N PHE A 13 -1.34 -2.43 -22.08
CA PHE A 13 -0.72 -3.74 -21.83
C PHE A 13 -0.47 -4.50 -23.13
N PHE A 14 0.72 -5.07 -23.24
CA PHE A 14 1.18 -5.89 -24.34
C PHE A 14 1.73 -7.23 -23.82
N ALA A 15 1.45 -8.33 -24.53
CA ALA A 15 2.06 -9.63 -24.28
C ALA A 15 2.54 -10.25 -25.60
N GLY A 16 3.80 -10.65 -25.67
CA GLY A 16 4.42 -11.15 -26.90
C GLY A 16 4.38 -10.14 -28.05
N GLY A 17 4.32 -8.84 -27.74
CA GLY A 17 4.16 -7.75 -28.72
C GLY A 17 2.73 -7.47 -29.16
N ALA A 18 1.74 -8.31 -28.80
CA ALA A 18 0.34 -8.07 -29.10
C ALA A 18 -0.28 -7.10 -28.08
N TYR A 19 -1.03 -6.10 -28.55
CA TYR A 19 -1.79 -5.19 -27.68
C TYR A 19 -3.03 -5.90 -27.13
N LEU A 20 -3.15 -5.92 -25.80
CA LEU A 20 -4.24 -6.62 -25.09
C LEU A 20 -5.20 -5.68 -24.36
N GLY A 21 -5.03 -4.36 -24.49
CA GLY A 21 -5.93 -3.36 -23.94
C GLY A 21 -5.28 -2.43 -22.91
N ILE A 22 -6.12 -1.70 -22.18
CA ILE A 22 -5.71 -0.73 -21.14
C ILE A 22 -5.99 -1.32 -19.76
N VAL A 23 -5.01 -1.28 -18.86
CA VAL A 23 -5.15 -1.53 -17.42
C VAL A 23 -5.36 -0.18 -16.75
N ASP A 24 -6.57 0.11 -16.29
CA ASP A 24 -7.02 1.44 -15.83
C ASP A 24 -7.83 1.37 -14.52
N GLY A 25 -7.44 0.50 -13.60
CA GLY A 25 -8.14 0.27 -12.33
C GLY A 25 -9.19 -0.84 -12.40
N PHE A 26 -9.48 -1.35 -13.60
CA PHE A 26 -10.14 -2.63 -13.80
C PHE A 26 -9.12 -3.69 -14.21
N GLU A 27 -9.36 -4.92 -13.76
CA GLU A 27 -8.49 -6.03 -14.11
C GLU A 27 -8.56 -6.33 -15.62
N ARG A 28 -7.38 -6.45 -16.23
CA ARG A 28 -7.23 -7.12 -17.53
C ARG A 28 -6.66 -8.49 -17.27
N SER A 29 -7.14 -9.49 -18.00
CA SER A 29 -6.63 -10.84 -17.80
C SER A 29 -6.30 -11.55 -19.10
N ALA A 30 -5.29 -12.40 -19.02
CA ALA A 30 -4.78 -13.21 -20.11
C ALA A 30 -4.48 -14.62 -19.60
N GLU A 31 -4.56 -15.60 -20.51
CA GLU A 31 -4.04 -16.94 -20.24
C GLU A 31 -2.56 -16.97 -20.59
N LEU A 32 -1.70 -17.17 -19.59
CA LEU A 32 -0.26 -17.27 -19.78
C LEU A 32 0.27 -18.57 -19.18
N SER A 33 1.28 -19.16 -19.82
CA SER A 33 2.06 -20.25 -19.26
C SER A 33 3.46 -19.74 -18.90
N PRO A 34 3.95 -19.96 -17.66
CA PRO A 34 5.32 -19.60 -17.29
C PRO A 34 6.38 -20.29 -18.17
N SER A 35 6.07 -21.47 -18.71
CA SER A 35 6.95 -22.21 -19.62
C SER A 35 7.22 -21.47 -20.93
N ASP A 36 6.29 -20.61 -21.35
CA ASP A 36 6.36 -19.92 -22.64
C ASP A 36 7.26 -18.67 -22.55
N GLY A 37 7.53 -18.19 -21.32
CA GLY A 37 8.41 -17.05 -21.09
C GLY A 37 7.96 -15.80 -21.85
N ILE A 38 6.64 -15.55 -21.89
CA ILE A 38 6.08 -14.45 -22.70
C ILE A 38 6.59 -13.10 -22.17
N PHE A 39 7.07 -12.26 -23.08
CA PHE A 39 7.46 -10.90 -22.74
C PHE A 39 6.22 -10.02 -22.57
N CYS A 40 6.07 -9.45 -21.38
CA CYS A 40 4.99 -8.55 -21.01
C CYS A 40 5.51 -7.11 -20.91
N GLU A 41 4.73 -6.16 -21.39
CA GLU A 41 5.07 -4.73 -21.34
C GLU A 41 3.85 -3.87 -21.02
N CYS A 42 3.99 -2.97 -20.06
CA CYS A 42 2.99 -1.96 -19.67
C CYS A 42 3.52 -0.55 -19.97
N LYS A 43 2.78 0.22 -20.78
CA LYS A 43 3.14 1.57 -21.21
C LYS A 43 2.15 2.61 -20.71
N ALA A 44 2.60 3.50 -19.84
CA ALA A 44 1.84 4.66 -19.42
C ALA A 44 2.41 5.95 -20.03
N THR A 45 1.54 6.90 -20.35
CA THR A 45 1.95 8.19 -20.94
C THR A 45 2.88 8.94 -19.99
N GLY A 46 4.03 9.40 -20.52
CA GLY A 46 5.05 10.13 -19.74
C GLY A 46 5.86 9.25 -18.78
N ARG A 47 5.68 7.93 -18.82
CA ARG A 47 6.31 6.96 -17.93
C ARG A 47 7.19 5.99 -18.70
N MET A 48 8.20 5.47 -18.03
CA MET A 48 9.02 4.39 -18.56
C MET A 48 8.16 3.13 -18.68
N SER A 49 8.33 2.38 -19.78
CA SER A 49 7.72 1.06 -19.92
C SER A 49 8.15 0.16 -18.76
N MET A 50 7.18 -0.52 -18.15
CA MET A 50 7.48 -1.64 -17.26
C MET A 50 7.43 -2.92 -18.05
N SER A 51 8.56 -3.61 -18.16
CA SER A 51 8.69 -4.82 -18.95
C SER A 51 9.28 -5.96 -18.12
N PHE A 52 8.74 -7.16 -18.30
CA PHE A 52 9.19 -8.36 -17.62
C PHE A 52 8.90 -9.60 -18.47
N ARG A 53 9.63 -10.67 -18.22
CA ARG A 53 9.34 -11.98 -18.79
C ARG A 53 8.43 -12.72 -17.82
N PHE A 54 7.28 -13.19 -18.29
CA PHE A 54 6.38 -14.00 -17.47
C PHE A 54 6.88 -15.45 -17.47
N ASP A 55 7.70 -15.80 -16.49
CA ASP A 55 8.31 -17.11 -16.28
C ASP A 55 8.32 -17.51 -14.80
N GLU A 56 8.90 -18.68 -14.48
CA GLU A 56 8.99 -19.17 -13.10
C GLU A 56 9.82 -18.26 -12.19
N ASP A 57 10.89 -17.64 -12.71
CA ASP A 57 11.75 -16.73 -11.95
C ASP A 57 10.99 -15.46 -11.56
N PHE A 58 10.21 -14.90 -12.48
CA PHE A 58 9.32 -13.77 -12.23
C PHE A 58 8.27 -14.10 -11.17
N LEU A 59 7.63 -15.26 -11.27
CA LEU A 59 6.62 -15.71 -10.30
C LEU A 59 7.22 -15.99 -8.91
N PHE A 60 8.52 -16.24 -8.83
CA PHE A 60 9.25 -16.48 -7.58
C PHE A 60 9.83 -15.21 -6.96
N SER A 61 10.33 -14.29 -7.78
CA SER A 61 11.07 -13.09 -7.37
C SER A 61 10.78 -11.91 -8.31
N PRO A 62 9.59 -11.30 -8.20
CA PRO A 62 9.22 -10.18 -9.07
C PRO A 62 10.10 -8.94 -8.81
N PRO A 63 10.25 -8.05 -9.81
CA PRO A 63 10.90 -6.74 -9.67
C PRO A 63 10.30 -5.90 -8.53
N GLU A 64 11.03 -4.89 -8.05
CA GLU A 64 10.61 -4.07 -6.90
C GLU A 64 9.29 -3.32 -7.10
N GLN A 65 8.95 -3.02 -8.35
CA GLN A 65 7.75 -2.30 -8.76
C GLN A 65 6.54 -3.22 -9.02
N ILE A 66 6.67 -4.51 -8.73
CA ILE A 66 5.64 -5.52 -9.02
C ILE A 66 5.35 -6.36 -7.78
N GLU A 67 4.08 -6.43 -7.43
CA GLU A 67 3.54 -7.36 -6.43
C GLU A 67 2.75 -8.48 -7.12
N LEU A 68 2.86 -9.69 -6.58
CA LEU A 68 2.15 -10.88 -7.04
C LEU A 68 1.20 -11.37 -5.95
N HIS A 69 -0.07 -11.58 -6.32
CA HIS A 69 -1.09 -12.14 -5.44
C HIS A 69 -1.64 -13.44 -6.04
N PHE A 70 -1.31 -14.57 -5.43
CA PHE A 70 -1.76 -15.89 -5.87
C PHE A 70 -3.10 -16.24 -5.23
N HIS A 71 -4.05 -16.70 -6.04
CA HIS A 71 -5.38 -17.12 -5.59
C HIS A 71 -5.89 -18.26 -6.47
N CYS A 72 -6.29 -19.40 -5.88
CA CYS A 72 -6.90 -20.53 -6.60
C CYS A 72 -6.17 -21.01 -7.88
N GLY A 73 -4.83 -20.95 -7.92
CA GLY A 73 -4.05 -21.34 -9.11
C GLY A 73 -3.92 -20.25 -10.18
N GLU A 74 -4.41 -19.05 -9.89
CA GLU A 74 -4.31 -17.82 -10.69
C GLU A 74 -3.38 -16.84 -9.99
N VAL A 75 -2.99 -15.76 -10.70
CA VAL A 75 -2.14 -14.71 -10.14
C VAL A 75 -2.55 -13.32 -10.62
N ALA A 76 -2.62 -12.37 -9.69
CA ALA A 76 -2.68 -10.94 -10.01
C ALA A 76 -1.29 -10.32 -9.95
N VAL A 77 -0.89 -9.66 -11.03
CA VAL A 77 0.32 -8.86 -11.20
C VAL A 77 -0.06 -7.39 -11.01
N ARG A 78 0.36 -6.81 -9.89
CA ARG A 78 0.10 -5.41 -9.56
C ARG A 78 1.35 -4.59 -9.80
N LEU A 79 1.27 -3.65 -10.75
CA LEU A 79 2.32 -2.70 -11.08
C LEU A 79 2.15 -1.41 -10.27
N HIS A 80 3.23 -0.94 -9.66
CA HIS A 80 3.25 0.31 -8.89
C HIS A 80 4.51 1.13 -9.17
N ALA A 81 4.50 2.41 -8.78
CA ALA A 81 5.69 3.28 -8.83
C ALA A 81 6.40 3.35 -10.20
N MET A 82 5.66 3.40 -11.32
CA MET A 82 6.23 3.55 -12.67
C MET A 82 7.09 4.83 -12.80
N PRO A 83 8.39 4.73 -13.13
CA PRO A 83 9.26 5.89 -13.31
C PRO A 83 8.78 6.82 -14.43
N TYR A 84 9.08 8.11 -14.35
CA TYR A 84 8.99 9.03 -15.48
C TYR A 84 9.93 8.59 -16.61
N ALA A 85 9.47 8.75 -17.85
CA ALA A 85 10.25 8.41 -19.03
C ALA A 85 11.44 9.37 -19.24
N ASP A 86 11.30 10.62 -18.78
CA ASP A 86 12.36 11.63 -18.89
C ASP A 86 13.50 11.33 -17.91
N PRO A 87 14.71 11.02 -18.41
CA PRO A 87 15.86 10.69 -17.58
C PRO A 87 16.59 11.94 -17.06
N THR A 88 16.19 13.14 -17.49
CA THR A 88 16.86 14.37 -17.08
C THR A 88 16.58 14.67 -15.61
N MET A 89 17.60 15.12 -14.90
CA MET A 89 17.44 15.55 -13.52
C MET A 89 16.83 16.96 -13.51
N ARG A 90 15.67 17.09 -12.89
CA ARG A 90 15.04 18.38 -12.59
C ARG A 90 15.11 18.64 -11.08
N VAL A 91 15.82 19.69 -10.68
CA VAL A 91 15.76 20.19 -9.30
C VAL A 91 14.42 20.89 -9.11
N VAL A 92 13.62 20.42 -8.15
CA VAL A 92 12.33 21.03 -7.80
C VAL A 92 12.57 22.20 -6.85
N TRP A 93 13.29 21.95 -5.76
CA TRP A 93 13.70 22.98 -4.81
C TRP A 93 14.95 22.57 -4.05
N GLN A 94 15.60 23.54 -3.43
CA GLN A 94 16.72 23.37 -2.53
C GLN A 94 16.56 24.28 -1.32
N THR A 95 16.80 23.76 -0.11
CA THR A 95 16.70 24.54 1.14
C THR A 95 17.69 24.03 2.19
N ARG A 96 17.87 24.79 3.27
CA ARG A 96 18.63 24.37 4.45
C ARG A 96 17.70 24.26 5.66
N LEU A 97 17.71 23.11 6.32
CA LEU A 97 16.98 22.84 7.56
C LEU A 97 17.88 22.06 8.53
N ASN A 98 17.90 22.45 9.81
CA ASN A 98 18.68 21.78 10.86
C ASN A 98 20.17 21.54 10.49
N GLY A 99 20.80 22.49 9.77
CA GLY A 99 22.19 22.34 9.32
C GLY A 99 22.40 21.45 8.09
N LEU A 100 21.34 20.81 7.59
CA LEU A 100 21.34 19.96 6.41
C LEU A 100 21.01 20.76 5.15
N LEU A 101 21.67 20.45 4.04
CA LEU A 101 21.27 20.89 2.70
C LEU A 101 20.32 19.84 2.11
N LEU A 102 19.09 20.25 1.86
CA LEU A 102 18.05 19.42 1.27
C LEU A 102 17.83 19.84 -0.18
N THR A 103 17.88 18.89 -1.10
CA THR A 103 17.59 19.12 -2.52
C THR A 103 16.60 18.09 -3.01
N LEU A 104 15.39 18.51 -3.34
CA LEU A 104 14.39 17.65 -3.95
C LEU A 104 14.57 17.66 -5.47
N CYS A 105 14.75 16.48 -6.04
CA CYS A 105 14.93 16.28 -7.47
C CYS A 105 13.90 15.30 -8.02
N VAL A 106 13.62 15.41 -9.32
CA VAL A 106 12.97 14.37 -10.11
C VAL A 106 13.96 13.85 -11.14
N GLN A 107 14.20 12.54 -11.14
CA GLN A 107 15.00 11.84 -12.15
C GLN A 107 14.48 10.41 -12.27
N GLY A 108 13.52 10.19 -13.16
CA GLY A 108 12.71 8.95 -13.19
C GLY A 108 11.79 8.79 -11.97
N THR A 109 12.26 9.02 -10.75
CA THR A 109 11.47 9.06 -9.51
C THR A 109 11.71 10.37 -8.76
N VAL A 110 10.96 10.60 -7.68
CA VAL A 110 11.21 11.71 -6.75
C VAL A 110 12.32 11.28 -5.78
N ILE A 111 13.36 12.10 -5.65
CA ILE A 111 14.51 11.81 -4.79
C ILE A 111 14.77 13.05 -3.92
N LEU A 112 14.81 12.86 -2.60
CA LEU A 112 15.37 13.85 -1.69
C LEU A 112 16.85 13.54 -1.47
N ASN A 113 17.71 14.42 -1.96
CA ASN A 113 19.12 14.41 -1.59
C ASN A 113 19.28 15.22 -0.30
N MET A 114 19.90 14.60 0.71
CA MET A 114 20.15 15.21 2.00
C MET A 114 21.64 15.15 2.31
N GLN A 115 22.22 16.31 2.61
CA GLN A 115 23.65 16.45 2.78
C GLN A 115 23.99 17.22 4.05
N ASP A 116 24.95 16.70 4.82
CA ASP A 116 25.70 17.48 5.82
C ASP A 116 27.15 17.70 5.35
N GLY A 117 28.03 18.22 6.22
CA GLY A 117 29.44 18.44 5.86
C GLY A 117 30.24 17.18 5.55
N ASN A 118 29.76 16.01 5.97
CA ASN A 118 30.48 14.72 5.98
C ASN A 118 29.73 13.58 5.27
N SER A 119 28.43 13.73 5.03
CA SER A 119 27.50 12.66 4.64
C SER A 119 26.56 13.12 3.54
N PHE A 120 26.20 12.19 2.65
CA PHE A 120 25.25 12.43 1.56
C PHE A 120 24.30 11.23 1.46
N TYR A 121 23.01 11.49 1.51
CA TYR A 121 21.94 10.50 1.46
C TYR A 121 21.02 10.77 0.26
N GLN A 122 20.68 9.72 -0.47
CA GLN A 122 19.66 9.76 -1.52
C GLN A 122 18.45 8.96 -1.05
N ILE A 123 17.31 9.64 -0.93
CA ILE A 123 16.11 9.07 -0.34
C ILE A 123 15.03 9.07 -1.43
N PRO A 124 14.74 7.90 -2.04
CA PRO A 124 13.61 7.77 -2.95
C PRO A 124 12.30 8.05 -2.22
N LEU A 125 11.43 8.86 -2.83
CA LEU A 125 10.13 9.22 -2.29
C LEU A 125 9.02 8.85 -3.29
N PRO A 126 7.79 8.59 -2.81
CA PRO A 126 6.64 8.46 -3.69
C PRO A 126 6.42 9.71 -4.56
N PHE A 127 5.80 9.55 -5.72
CA PHE A 127 5.45 10.68 -6.61
C PHE A 127 4.57 11.74 -5.95
N ALA A 128 3.85 11.39 -4.88
CA ALA A 128 3.10 12.34 -4.06
C ALA A 128 3.98 13.47 -3.49
N PHE A 129 5.29 13.26 -3.37
CA PHE A 129 6.23 14.25 -2.85
C PHE A 129 6.85 15.16 -3.92
N GLU A 130 6.49 15.03 -5.20
CA GLU A 130 7.11 15.80 -6.28
C GLU A 130 7.03 17.32 -6.05
N ASN A 131 5.95 17.80 -5.42
CA ASN A 131 5.78 19.22 -5.05
C ASN A 131 5.67 19.38 -3.52
N CYS A 132 6.39 18.56 -2.75
CA CYS A 132 6.30 18.62 -1.30
C CYS A 132 6.92 19.89 -0.71
N ARG A 133 6.53 20.19 0.52
CA ARG A 133 7.17 21.20 1.37
C ARG A 133 8.02 20.50 2.43
N ALA A 134 9.08 21.16 2.87
CA ALA A 134 9.95 20.69 3.94
C ALA A 134 9.94 21.68 5.10
N GLU A 135 9.73 21.18 6.31
CA GLU A 135 9.76 21.94 7.55
C GLU A 135 10.46 21.12 8.66
N THR A 136 10.83 21.78 9.75
CA THR A 136 11.39 21.11 10.93
C THR A 136 10.25 20.61 11.83
N ALA A 137 10.38 19.37 12.33
CA ALA A 137 9.51 18.78 13.33
C ALA A 137 10.35 18.14 14.45
N GLY A 138 10.65 18.93 15.48
CA GLY A 138 11.68 18.59 16.47
C GLY A 138 13.02 18.31 15.79
N GLU A 139 13.61 17.15 16.06
CA GLU A 139 14.87 16.69 15.45
C GLU A 139 14.70 16.10 14.03
N HIS A 140 13.49 16.07 13.48
CA HIS A 140 13.18 15.46 12.18
C HIS A 140 12.90 16.51 11.11
N ILE A 141 13.06 16.10 9.86
CA ILE A 141 12.53 16.80 8.70
C ILE A 141 11.14 16.26 8.42
N LEU A 142 10.14 17.13 8.46
CA LEU A 142 8.79 16.85 7.99
C LEU A 142 8.69 17.21 6.51
N LEU A 143 8.32 16.23 5.69
CA LEU A 143 7.90 16.47 4.31
C LEU A 143 6.39 16.34 4.20
N GLU A 144 5.73 17.29 3.54
CA GLU A 144 4.31 17.25 3.24
C GLU A 144 4.09 17.27 1.72
N GLY A 145 3.63 16.14 1.17
CA GLY A 145 3.28 15.97 -0.24
C GLY A 145 1.78 16.04 -0.50
N LYS A 146 1.37 15.57 -1.68
CA LYS A 146 -0.04 15.49 -2.08
C LYS A 146 -0.73 14.33 -1.36
N GLY A 147 -1.38 14.63 -0.23
CA GLY A 147 -2.13 13.65 0.55
C GLY A 147 -1.25 12.65 1.30
N MET A 148 0.04 12.94 1.44
CA MET A 148 1.02 12.13 2.15
C MET A 148 1.96 13.02 2.95
N PHE A 149 2.60 12.46 3.98
CA PHE A 149 3.68 13.09 4.70
C PHE A 149 4.77 12.08 5.10
N ALA A 150 5.96 12.57 5.38
CA ALA A 150 7.07 11.77 5.87
C ALA A 150 7.82 12.48 6.99
N LEU A 151 8.29 11.72 7.98
CA LEU A 151 9.27 12.17 8.97
C LEU A 151 10.60 11.49 8.70
N ILE A 152 11.64 12.27 8.44
CA ILE A 152 12.97 11.79 8.10
C ILE A 152 13.95 12.22 9.19
N ASP A 153 14.74 11.28 9.70
CA ASP A 153 15.79 11.61 10.67
C ASP A 153 17.04 12.22 9.99
N GLN A 154 17.94 12.79 10.79
CA GLN A 154 19.18 13.42 10.33
C GLN A 154 20.14 12.49 9.57
N ASN A 155 19.92 11.17 9.60
CA ASN A 155 20.73 10.18 8.89
C ASN A 155 20.05 9.70 7.59
N GLY A 156 18.99 10.37 7.18
CA GLY A 156 18.28 10.12 5.92
C GLY A 156 17.35 8.93 5.99
N LYS A 157 17.07 8.42 7.20
CA LYS A 157 16.14 7.31 7.37
C LYS A 157 14.72 7.86 7.51
N ILE A 158 13.84 7.39 6.64
CA ILE A 158 12.41 7.61 6.76
C ILE A 158 11.92 6.86 8.01
N ARG A 159 11.43 7.63 9.00
CA ARG A 159 10.85 7.13 10.25
C ARG A 159 9.38 6.84 10.11
N ILE A 160 8.67 7.79 9.50
CA ILE A 160 7.24 7.69 9.16
C ILE A 160 7.09 8.03 7.69
N LEU A 161 6.29 7.24 6.97
CA LEU A 161 5.77 7.54 5.65
C LEU A 161 4.31 7.12 5.64
N SER A 162 3.41 8.07 5.46
CA SER A 162 1.98 7.81 5.59
C SER A 162 1.17 8.66 4.65
N ASP A 163 0.02 8.14 4.23
CA ASP A 163 -1.06 8.96 3.72
C ASP A 163 -1.58 9.88 4.83
N GLY A 164 -2.22 10.97 4.45
CA GLY A 164 -2.91 11.87 5.36
C GLY A 164 -2.51 13.33 5.22
N ARG A 165 -3.05 14.12 6.14
CA ARG A 165 -2.88 15.57 6.19
C ARG A 165 -2.41 15.99 7.57
N ILE A 166 -1.33 16.76 7.63
CA ILE A 166 -0.86 17.35 8.88
C ILE A 166 -1.84 18.43 9.35
N THR A 167 -2.29 18.32 10.60
CA THR A 167 -3.18 19.28 11.27
C THR A 167 -2.44 20.14 12.29
N GLU A 168 -1.39 19.62 12.94
CA GLU A 168 -0.58 20.35 13.93
C GLU A 168 0.91 20.09 13.72
N ARG A 169 1.72 21.13 13.95
CA ARG A 169 3.18 21.14 13.73
C ARG A 169 3.89 21.63 14.99
N GLY A 170 5.11 21.15 15.20
CA GLY A 170 5.97 21.46 16.35
C GLY A 170 6.96 20.32 16.58
N ASP A 171 7.36 20.09 17.82
CA ASP A 171 8.23 18.96 18.18
C ASP A 171 7.56 17.60 17.96
N ALA A 172 6.23 17.59 18.08
CA ALA A 172 5.37 16.49 17.69
C ALA A 172 4.46 16.93 16.54
N VAL A 173 4.13 15.98 15.67
CA VAL A 173 3.28 16.21 14.50
C VAL A 173 1.97 15.47 14.70
N THR A 174 0.85 16.13 14.45
CA THR A 174 -0.47 15.50 14.45
C THR A 174 -0.98 15.46 13.01
N ALA A 175 -1.48 14.31 12.57
CA ALA A 175 -2.03 14.13 11.23
C ALA A 175 -3.39 13.43 11.27
N GLU A 176 -4.25 13.78 10.31
CA GLU A 176 -5.44 13.01 9.97
C GLU A 176 -5.10 12.02 8.86
N VAL A 177 -5.20 10.72 9.17
CA VAL A 177 -4.81 9.61 8.30
C VAL A 177 -6.05 8.80 7.92
N PRO A 178 -6.33 8.62 6.62
CA PRO A 178 -7.36 7.69 6.19
C PRO A 178 -6.86 6.25 6.32
N LEU A 179 -7.70 5.34 6.80
CA LEU A 179 -7.53 3.92 6.58
C LEU A 179 -8.26 3.54 5.30
N HIS A 180 -7.60 2.79 4.43
CA HIS A 180 -8.19 2.23 3.22
C HIS A 180 -8.92 0.93 3.53
N ASP A 181 -9.79 0.97 4.54
CA ASP A 181 -10.61 -0.16 4.98
C ASP A 181 -12.08 0.01 4.55
N ALA A 182 -12.88 -1.04 4.71
CA ALA A 182 -14.27 -1.08 4.25
C ALA A 182 -15.18 -0.07 4.96
N LEU A 183 -14.77 0.46 6.12
CA LEU A 183 -15.52 1.47 6.86
C LEU A 183 -15.00 2.89 6.64
N ALA A 184 -13.97 3.06 5.80
CA ALA A 184 -13.31 4.32 5.51
C ALA A 184 -12.95 5.08 6.80
N HIS A 185 -12.36 4.40 7.78
CA HIS A 185 -11.97 5.04 9.03
C HIS A 185 -11.06 6.23 8.75
N ARG A 186 -11.27 7.32 9.49
CA ARG A 186 -10.32 8.44 9.55
C ARG A 186 -9.80 8.52 10.96
N MET A 187 -8.48 8.50 11.08
CA MET A 187 -7.81 8.55 12.38
C MET A 187 -7.09 9.88 12.56
N ARG A 188 -7.00 10.36 13.80
CA ARG A 188 -6.09 11.42 14.21
C ARG A 188 -4.94 10.77 14.96
N CYS A 189 -3.76 10.74 14.35
CA CYS A 189 -2.57 10.17 14.95
C CYS A 189 -1.56 11.25 15.32
N ARG A 190 -0.91 11.08 16.47
CA ARG A 190 0.20 11.91 16.95
C ARG A 190 1.51 11.17 16.80
N TYR A 191 2.52 11.88 16.31
CA TYR A 191 3.86 11.39 16.07
C TYR A 191 4.88 12.21 16.84
N GLU A 192 5.71 11.54 17.63
CA GLU A 192 6.76 12.15 18.45
C GLU A 192 8.02 11.29 18.40
N GLY A 193 9.19 11.91 18.28
CA GLY A 193 10.47 11.17 18.17
C GLY A 193 10.52 10.20 16.98
N GLY A 194 9.80 10.50 15.89
CA GLY A 194 9.72 9.64 14.71
C GLY A 194 8.96 8.33 14.94
N LYS A 195 8.01 8.30 15.86
CA LYS A 195 7.11 7.17 16.13
C LYS A 195 5.69 7.66 16.35
N MET A 196 4.69 6.84 16.00
CA MET A 196 3.31 7.10 16.42
C MET A 196 3.18 6.81 17.92
N THR A 197 2.68 7.78 18.69
CA THR A 197 2.54 7.69 20.15
C THR A 197 1.10 7.64 20.62
N ASP A 198 0.18 8.22 19.84
CA ASP A 198 -1.25 8.18 20.10
C ASP A 198 -2.02 8.13 18.78
N CYS A 199 -3.17 7.47 18.78
CA CYS A 199 -4.08 7.56 17.64
C CYS A 199 -5.54 7.29 18.01
N THR A 200 -6.44 8.15 17.54
CA THR A 200 -7.88 8.10 17.83
C THR A 200 -8.71 8.08 16.55
N VAL A 201 -9.77 7.27 16.50
CA VAL A 201 -10.74 7.27 15.39
C VAL A 201 -11.59 8.55 15.45
N LEU A 202 -11.59 9.34 14.36
CA LEU A 202 -12.44 10.53 14.21
C LEU A 202 -13.80 10.18 13.61
N SER A 203 -13.83 9.27 12.65
CA SER A 203 -15.05 8.87 11.96
C SER A 203 -14.89 7.47 11.36
N ALA A 204 -16.00 6.76 11.26
CA ALA A 204 -16.15 5.49 10.55
C ALA A 204 -17.55 5.43 9.94
N GLN A 205 -17.71 4.71 8.84
CA GLN A 205 -19.02 4.34 8.32
C GLN A 205 -19.57 3.13 9.09
N GLU A 206 -20.89 2.97 9.12
CA GLU A 206 -21.49 1.74 9.64
C GLU A 206 -21.32 0.60 8.63
N PRO A 207 -20.98 -0.62 9.10
CA PRO A 207 -20.92 -1.78 8.21
C PRO A 207 -22.31 -2.11 7.66
N THR A 208 -22.33 -2.55 6.40
CA THR A 208 -23.49 -3.19 5.78
C THR A 208 -23.32 -4.70 5.84
N GLN A 209 -24.36 -5.47 5.48
CA GLN A 209 -24.22 -6.93 5.34
C GLN A 209 -23.11 -7.33 4.36
N ALA A 210 -22.85 -6.52 3.33
CA ALA A 210 -21.79 -6.78 2.35
C ALA A 210 -20.38 -6.47 2.88
N THR A 211 -20.26 -5.65 3.93
CA THR A 211 -18.97 -5.16 4.44
C THR A 211 -18.66 -5.59 5.87
N VAL A 212 -19.61 -6.18 6.61
CA VAL A 212 -19.42 -6.55 8.02
C VAL A 212 -18.29 -7.55 8.24
N ALA A 213 -18.10 -8.51 7.32
CA ALA A 213 -16.97 -9.45 7.40
C ALA A 213 -15.63 -8.76 7.12
N LEU A 214 -15.59 -7.80 6.21
CA LEU A 214 -14.40 -6.97 5.97
C LEU A 214 -14.07 -6.15 7.22
N ALA A 215 -15.06 -5.44 7.76
CA ALA A 215 -14.92 -4.62 8.96
C ALA A 215 -14.41 -5.43 10.17
N LEU A 216 -14.92 -6.65 10.36
CA LEU A 216 -14.44 -7.57 11.39
C LEU A 216 -12.94 -7.85 11.23
N LEU A 217 -12.53 -8.28 10.03
CA LEU A 217 -11.15 -8.72 9.76
C LEU A 217 -10.18 -7.56 9.72
N GLU A 218 -10.59 -6.41 9.19
CA GLU A 218 -9.81 -5.17 9.19
C GLU A 218 -9.64 -4.63 10.61
N SER A 219 -10.66 -4.78 11.47
CA SER A 219 -10.51 -4.47 12.90
C SER A 219 -9.46 -5.35 13.57
N VAL A 220 -9.46 -6.65 13.28
CA VAL A 220 -8.40 -7.56 13.77
C VAL A 220 -7.03 -7.18 13.21
N LEU A 221 -6.95 -6.76 11.95
CA LEU A 221 -5.70 -6.33 11.30
C LEU A 221 -5.14 -5.04 11.94
N ALA A 222 -6.01 -4.06 12.19
CA ALA A 222 -5.68 -2.77 12.76
C ALA A 222 -5.49 -2.82 14.29
N GLY A 223 -5.86 -3.93 14.93
CA GLY A 223 -5.81 -4.09 16.40
C GLY A 223 -6.97 -3.40 17.13
N PHE A 224 -8.07 -3.09 16.44
CA PHE A 224 -9.31 -2.60 17.04
C PHE A 224 -10.13 -3.73 17.67
N ASP A 225 -11.11 -3.36 18.50
CA ASP A 225 -12.05 -4.32 19.09
C ASP A 225 -12.97 -4.92 18.00
N PRO A 226 -12.89 -6.25 17.74
CA PRO A 226 -13.72 -6.90 16.74
C PRO A 226 -15.12 -7.28 17.27
N THR A 227 -15.37 -7.19 18.58
CA THR A 227 -16.63 -7.65 19.20
C THR A 227 -17.91 -7.00 18.64
N PRO A 228 -17.92 -5.74 18.16
CA PRO A 228 -19.13 -5.16 17.58
C PRO A 228 -19.67 -5.95 16.39
N TYR A 229 -18.79 -6.60 15.62
CA TYR A 229 -19.11 -7.31 14.37
C TYR A 229 -19.38 -8.81 14.57
N LEU A 230 -19.23 -9.33 15.79
CA LEU A 230 -19.43 -10.74 16.12
C LEU A 230 -20.83 -11.01 16.67
N ALA A 231 -21.43 -12.12 16.24
CA ALA A 231 -22.64 -12.64 16.87
C ALA A 231 -22.35 -13.04 18.33
N PRO A 232 -23.36 -13.02 19.23
CA PRO A 232 -23.16 -13.23 20.68
C PRO A 232 -22.37 -14.51 21.03
N ALA A 233 -22.56 -15.59 20.26
CA ALA A 233 -21.86 -16.85 20.46
C ALA A 233 -20.34 -16.79 20.20
N LEU A 234 -19.88 -15.85 19.36
CA LEU A 234 -18.47 -15.69 19.00
C LEU A 234 -17.74 -14.62 19.83
N VAL A 235 -18.47 -13.71 20.51
CA VAL A 235 -17.86 -12.66 21.36
C VAL A 235 -16.84 -13.21 22.37
N PRO A 236 -17.09 -14.33 23.09
CA PRO A 236 -16.10 -14.89 24.02
C PRO A 236 -14.80 -15.37 23.36
N LYS A 237 -14.81 -15.57 22.04
CA LYS A 237 -13.67 -16.02 21.24
C LYS A 237 -12.96 -14.88 20.51
N ALA A 238 -13.40 -13.63 20.67
CA ALA A 238 -12.85 -12.47 19.96
C ALA A 238 -11.31 -12.36 20.11
N GLY A 239 -10.79 -12.59 21.32
CA GLY A 239 -9.35 -12.55 21.59
C GLY A 239 -8.53 -13.64 20.87
N LEU A 240 -9.17 -14.68 20.34
CA LEU A 240 -8.51 -15.77 19.62
C LEU A 240 -8.45 -15.51 18.10
N LEU A 241 -9.11 -14.46 17.59
CA LEU A 241 -9.21 -14.21 16.15
C LEU A 241 -7.85 -13.99 15.50
N ARG A 242 -6.95 -13.21 16.12
CA ARG A 242 -5.63 -12.96 15.54
C ARG A 242 -4.82 -14.25 15.40
N GLU A 243 -4.86 -15.10 16.41
CA GLU A 243 -4.18 -16.41 16.38
C GLU A 243 -4.78 -17.33 15.32
N TYR A 244 -6.11 -17.37 15.23
CA TYR A 244 -6.84 -18.19 14.27
C TYR A 244 -6.59 -17.78 12.80
N LEU A 245 -6.58 -16.47 12.51
CA LEU A 245 -6.39 -15.94 11.16
C LEU A 245 -4.92 -15.92 10.73
N GLY A 246 -4.01 -15.84 11.70
CA GLY A 246 -2.58 -15.72 11.48
C GLY A 246 -2.16 -14.34 10.96
N GLU A 247 -0.99 -14.28 10.33
CA GLU A 247 -0.42 -13.05 9.80
C GLU A 247 -0.94 -12.75 8.39
N PHE A 248 -1.60 -11.60 8.23
CA PHE A 248 -2.08 -11.08 6.95
C PHE A 248 -1.86 -9.56 6.87
N ARG A 249 -1.90 -9.03 5.64
CA ARG A 249 -1.57 -7.62 5.31
C ARG A 249 -2.75 -6.81 4.80
N ALA A 250 -3.76 -7.47 4.25
CA ALA A 250 -4.97 -6.84 3.74
C ALA A 250 -6.12 -7.85 3.72
N VAL A 251 -7.34 -7.33 3.60
CA VAL A 251 -8.56 -8.10 3.41
C VAL A 251 -9.15 -7.69 2.07
N VAL A 252 -9.59 -8.66 1.25
CA VAL A 252 -10.19 -8.39 -0.06
C VAL A 252 -11.56 -9.05 -0.17
N PRO A 253 -12.55 -8.41 -0.83
CA PRO A 253 -13.81 -9.05 -1.13
C PRO A 253 -13.61 -10.11 -2.22
N LEU A 254 -14.13 -11.33 -2.02
CA LEU A 254 -14.09 -12.41 -3.01
C LEU A 254 -15.49 -12.85 -3.49
N GLY A 255 -16.54 -12.32 -2.88
CA GLY A 255 -17.93 -12.63 -3.22
C GLY A 255 -18.89 -12.19 -2.12
N ALA A 256 -20.16 -12.62 -2.23
CA ALA A 256 -21.21 -12.25 -1.28
C ALA A 256 -21.03 -12.90 0.11
N ASP A 257 -20.43 -14.09 0.18
CA ASP A 257 -20.23 -14.88 1.40
C ASP A 257 -18.75 -15.20 1.68
N ARG A 258 -17.83 -14.57 0.92
CA ARG A 258 -16.39 -14.85 0.99
C ARG A 258 -15.53 -13.61 1.05
N VAL A 259 -14.49 -13.71 1.85
CA VAL A 259 -13.43 -12.71 2.01
C VAL A 259 -12.08 -13.40 1.89
N GLY A 260 -11.11 -12.69 1.33
CA GLY A 260 -9.74 -13.16 1.17
C GLY A 260 -8.81 -12.46 2.14
N LEU A 261 -7.94 -13.22 2.82
CA LEU A 261 -6.82 -12.67 3.58
C LEU A 261 -5.56 -12.67 2.72
N VAL A 262 -4.98 -11.49 2.49
CA VAL A 262 -3.71 -11.35 1.75
C VAL A 262 -2.55 -11.67 2.69
N CYS A 263 -1.98 -12.86 2.56
CA CYS A 263 -0.94 -13.39 3.44
C CYS A 263 0.44 -13.25 2.78
N PRO A 264 1.46 -12.71 3.47
CA PRO A 264 2.80 -12.61 2.91
C PRO A 264 3.44 -13.99 2.79
N ARG A 265 3.94 -14.32 1.60
CA ARG A 265 4.75 -15.51 1.34
C ARG A 265 6.23 -15.16 1.27
N LYS A 266 6.56 -14.10 0.54
CA LYS A 266 7.91 -13.55 0.33
C LYS A 266 7.82 -12.04 0.09
N PRO A 267 8.95 -11.30 0.05
CA PRO A 267 8.91 -9.92 -0.44
C PRO A 267 8.17 -9.83 -1.77
N ARG A 268 7.11 -9.00 -1.81
CA ARG A 268 6.25 -8.75 -2.97
C ARG A 268 5.47 -9.95 -3.51
N VAL A 269 5.44 -11.08 -2.80
CA VAL A 269 4.65 -12.26 -3.19
C VAL A 269 3.72 -12.65 -2.06
N PHE A 270 2.44 -12.71 -2.38
CA PHE A 270 1.35 -12.93 -1.43
C PHE A 270 0.46 -14.08 -1.88
N ASP A 271 -0.08 -14.82 -0.91
CA ASP A 271 -1.14 -15.80 -1.13
C ASP A 271 -2.46 -15.23 -0.59
N VAL A 272 -3.55 -15.39 -1.32
CA VAL A 272 -4.90 -15.02 -0.85
C VAL A 272 -5.59 -16.25 -0.30
N ARG A 273 -5.93 -16.23 0.99
CA ARG A 273 -6.64 -17.33 1.67
C ARG A 273 -8.12 -17.03 1.82
N ASP A 274 -8.96 -17.95 1.37
CA ASP A 274 -10.41 -17.80 1.40
C ASP A 274 -10.98 -18.13 2.78
N PHE A 275 -11.85 -17.26 3.25
CA PHE A 275 -12.73 -17.54 4.37
C PHE A 275 -14.18 -17.33 3.94
N ARG A 276 -15.00 -18.34 4.17
CA ARG A 276 -16.46 -18.21 4.10
C ARG A 276 -16.98 -17.71 5.44
N PHE A 277 -17.88 -16.74 5.39
CA PHE A 277 -18.56 -16.24 6.57
C PHE A 277 -20.07 -16.48 6.49
N THR A 278 -20.71 -16.58 7.64
CA THR A 278 -22.18 -16.54 7.75
C THR A 278 -22.60 -15.43 8.68
N LEU A 279 -23.79 -14.89 8.44
CA LEU A 279 -24.36 -13.81 9.24
C LEU A 279 -25.56 -14.29 10.06
N GLU A 280 -25.68 -13.78 11.28
CA GLU A 280 -26.86 -13.87 12.15
C GLU A 280 -27.13 -12.46 12.68
N ASP A 281 -28.35 -11.95 12.47
CA ASP A 281 -28.75 -10.57 12.83
C ASP A 281 -27.75 -9.49 12.35
N GLY A 282 -27.22 -9.66 11.13
CA GLY A 282 -26.27 -8.74 10.53
C GLY A 282 -24.84 -8.80 11.09
N LYS A 283 -24.54 -9.76 11.97
CA LYS A 283 -23.20 -9.99 12.54
C LYS A 283 -22.61 -11.32 12.12
N VAL A 284 -21.29 -11.42 12.13
CA VAL A 284 -20.59 -12.66 11.76
C VAL A 284 -20.83 -13.73 12.83
N SER A 285 -21.49 -14.81 12.44
CA SER A 285 -21.82 -15.97 13.29
C SER A 285 -20.90 -17.17 13.07
N ASN A 286 -20.24 -17.23 11.91
CA ASN A 286 -19.21 -18.22 11.61
C ASN A 286 -18.19 -17.64 10.62
N LEU A 287 -16.95 -18.13 10.70
CA LEU A 287 -15.87 -17.79 9.79
C LEU A 287 -14.98 -19.04 9.62
N ALA A 288 -15.01 -19.65 8.44
CA ALA A 288 -14.33 -20.91 8.16
C ALA A 288 -13.43 -20.81 6.92
N PRO A 289 -12.20 -21.37 6.96
CA PRO A 289 -11.37 -21.49 5.77
C PRO A 289 -12.07 -22.37 4.72
N VAL A 290 -11.83 -22.09 3.44
CA VAL A 290 -12.36 -22.85 2.30
C VAL A 290 -11.29 -23.77 1.71
#